data_AF-A0AAD8DZ72-F1
#
_entry.id   AF-A0AAD8DZ72-F1
#
_cell.length_a   1.000
_cell.length_b   1.000
_cell.length_c   1.000
_cell.angle_alpha   90.00
_cell.angle_beta   90.00
_cell.angle_gamma   90.00
#
_symmetry.space_group_name_H-M   'P 1'
#
loop_
_entity.id
_entity.type
_entity.pdbx_description
1 polymer ?
#
loop_
_entity_poly.entity_id
_entity_poly.type
_entity_poly.pdbx_seq_one_letter_code
_entity_poly.pdbx_strand_id
1 'polypeptide(L)'
;MLARLAIQNLNLDKTCRVKLNYNDSICDALIDRKGNLTEFEGEVQKIISNIESWKSVIQTSIPTLLVIFMGAWSDRTGNRKVCILMPIFGEFMVCISNLLSTFFFYDIGVEVTMFFEAFFPAVTGGWVMVYLGVFSYISDITDEESRTFRVGLVNLCMTAGIPIGTALSGILLKVLGYYGIFIIAGVIYTITFSYGFFYLESNTKPRTDKNEKVEPVTCSDMVTLVKETGEVAFKKRDTNFRKKIILTLLVVAIVYGPNHGEHIITYMYLRYKLKWDALKYSLYSTYSIITHSLGALFSISVFSKRWGFHDSMLCLISIISKVAGSILIALVQTDFHMFMVPLIEILNATTFTSLRSMASKLVPSEEMGKMNSLFSLVETLAALMFDPTYSKLYSNTITVYSGAVYVFSAFMTLPAISILIGAVYVFSAFMTLPAISILIWFFAQHRKELAEKRNKSKDVETVYEIVPTKDEKEKEGI
;
A
#
# COMPACT_ATOMS: atom_id res chain seq x y z
N MET A 1 10.84 -3.15 -7.56
CA MET A 1 9.66 -3.72 -8.26
C MET A 1 10.04 -4.41 -9.58
N LEU A 2 10.85 -3.79 -10.45
CA LEU A 2 11.22 -4.38 -11.76
C LEU A 2 11.76 -5.82 -11.68
N ALA A 3 12.69 -6.12 -10.75
CA ALA A 3 13.27 -7.45 -10.62
C ALA A 3 12.39 -8.46 -9.84
N ARG A 4 11.29 -8.02 -9.20
CA ARG A 4 10.55 -8.85 -8.24
C ARG A 4 9.97 -10.13 -8.85
N LEU A 5 9.36 -10.05 -10.03
CA LEU A 5 8.85 -11.26 -10.70
C LEU A 5 9.95 -12.19 -11.18
N ALA A 6 11.09 -11.65 -11.59
CA ALA A 6 12.24 -12.45 -11.97
C ALA A 6 12.80 -13.23 -10.78
N ILE A 7 12.90 -12.60 -9.60
CA ILE A 7 13.31 -13.27 -8.36
C ILE A 7 12.32 -14.39 -8.00
N GLN A 8 11.02 -14.10 -8.02
CA GLN A 8 10.01 -15.12 -7.73
C GLN A 8 10.07 -16.31 -8.72
N ASN A 9 10.25 -16.05 -10.01
CA ASN A 9 10.38 -17.12 -11.02
C ASN A 9 11.69 -17.89 -10.89
N LEU A 10 12.81 -17.21 -10.61
CA LEU A 10 14.10 -17.85 -10.37
C LEU A 10 14.03 -18.80 -9.18
N ASN A 11 13.42 -18.37 -8.08
CA ASN A 11 13.25 -19.22 -6.90
C ASN A 11 12.36 -20.44 -7.21
N LEU A 12 11.27 -20.25 -7.98
CA LEU A 12 10.41 -21.35 -8.48
C LEU A 12 11.18 -22.36 -9.34
N ASP A 13 11.99 -21.88 -10.27
CA ASP A 13 12.82 -22.71 -11.15
C ASP A 13 13.90 -23.46 -10.38
N LYS A 14 14.61 -22.77 -9.48
CA LYS A 14 15.64 -23.38 -8.61
C LYS A 14 15.08 -24.44 -7.68
N THR A 15 13.90 -24.23 -7.10
CA THR A 15 13.27 -25.27 -6.30
C THR A 15 12.95 -26.52 -7.12
N CYS A 16 12.50 -26.35 -8.37
CA CYS A 16 12.23 -27.48 -9.27
C CYS A 16 13.50 -28.27 -9.59
N ARG A 17 14.55 -27.59 -10.06
CA ARG A 17 15.77 -28.25 -10.58
C ARG A 17 16.79 -28.64 -9.51
N VAL A 18 17.02 -27.77 -8.52
CA VAL A 18 18.12 -27.94 -7.55
C VAL A 18 17.63 -28.59 -6.26
N LYS A 19 16.44 -28.22 -5.79
CA LYS A 19 15.92 -28.73 -4.50
C LYS A 19 15.19 -30.06 -4.66
N LEU A 20 14.34 -30.18 -5.68
CA LEU A 20 13.55 -31.38 -5.96
C LEU A 20 14.22 -32.32 -6.97
N ASN A 21 15.25 -31.86 -7.70
CA ASN A 21 15.96 -32.63 -8.72
C ASN A 21 15.02 -33.23 -9.78
N TYR A 22 14.00 -32.47 -10.20
CA TYR A 22 13.15 -32.88 -11.32
C TYR A 22 13.85 -32.71 -12.65
N ASN A 23 13.46 -33.53 -13.63
CA ASN A 23 14.00 -33.47 -14.98
C ASN A 23 13.79 -32.09 -15.59
N ASP A 24 14.79 -31.62 -16.34
CA ASP A 24 14.76 -30.30 -16.99
C ASP A 24 13.52 -30.10 -17.86
N SER A 25 13.05 -31.15 -18.55
CA SER A 25 11.83 -31.09 -19.36
C SER A 25 10.56 -30.80 -18.54
N ILE A 26 10.49 -31.25 -17.29
CA ILE A 26 9.37 -30.96 -16.38
C ILE A 26 9.46 -29.50 -15.94
N CYS A 27 10.64 -29.04 -15.52
CA CYS A 27 10.83 -27.68 -15.05
C CYS A 27 10.63 -26.64 -16.18
N ASP A 28 11.10 -26.93 -17.40
CA ASP A 28 10.84 -26.11 -18.59
C ASP A 28 9.34 -26.05 -18.90
N ALA A 29 8.64 -27.19 -18.86
CA ALA A 29 7.21 -27.24 -19.09
C ALA A 29 6.41 -26.48 -18.02
N LEU A 30 6.88 -26.49 -16.76
CA LEU A 30 6.31 -25.68 -15.69
C LEU A 30 6.47 -24.19 -16.02
N ILE A 31 7.67 -23.73 -16.37
CA ILE A 31 7.93 -22.31 -16.73
C ILE A 31 7.05 -21.87 -17.90
N ASP A 32 7.03 -22.66 -18.98
CA ASP A 32 6.29 -22.42 -20.21
C ASP A 32 4.76 -22.60 -20.09
N ARG A 33 4.28 -23.06 -18.92
CA ARG A 33 2.86 -23.38 -18.67
C ARG A 33 2.29 -24.42 -19.64
N LYS A 34 3.09 -25.41 -20.03
CA LYS A 34 2.68 -26.50 -20.94
C LYS A 34 2.29 -27.76 -20.17
N GLY A 35 1.17 -28.37 -20.54
CA GLY A 35 0.71 -29.64 -19.99
C GLY A 35 -0.07 -29.54 -18.67
N ASN A 36 -0.30 -30.69 -18.04
CA ASN A 36 -1.02 -30.80 -16.78
C ASN A 36 -0.08 -31.29 -15.66
N LEU A 37 0.77 -30.38 -15.18
CA LEU A 37 1.82 -30.63 -14.18
C LEU A 37 1.46 -30.00 -12.80
N THR A 38 0.17 -30.01 -12.45
CA THR A 38 -0.33 -29.33 -11.24
C THR A 38 0.24 -29.92 -9.96
N GLU A 39 0.50 -31.22 -9.93
CA GLU A 39 1.11 -31.89 -8.77
C GLU A 39 2.53 -31.36 -8.50
N PHE A 40 3.40 -31.37 -9.52
CA PHE A 40 4.75 -30.85 -9.43
C PHE A 40 4.80 -29.36 -9.06
N GLU A 41 3.93 -28.53 -9.66
CA GLU A 41 3.83 -27.11 -9.31
C GLU A 41 3.39 -26.93 -7.84
N GLY A 42 2.46 -27.76 -7.35
CA GLY A 42 2.01 -27.73 -5.96
C GLY A 42 3.12 -28.03 -4.97
N GLU A 43 3.97 -29.02 -5.25
CA GLU A 43 5.11 -29.37 -4.40
C GLU A 43 6.21 -28.29 -4.40
N VAL A 44 6.54 -27.76 -5.59
CA VAL A 44 7.49 -26.64 -5.74
C VAL A 44 7.03 -25.44 -4.93
N GLN A 45 5.77 -25.03 -5.09
CA GLN A 45 5.22 -23.89 -4.36
C GLN A 45 5.09 -24.14 -2.85
N LYS A 46 4.81 -25.39 -2.43
CA LYS A 46 4.80 -25.76 -1.01
C LYS A 46 6.16 -25.55 -0.36
N ILE A 47 7.26 -25.91 -1.03
CA ILE A 47 8.62 -25.68 -0.51
C ILE A 47 8.90 -24.17 -0.43
N ILE A 48 8.65 -23.43 -1.51
CA ILE A 48 8.95 -21.99 -1.56
C ILE A 48 8.14 -21.21 -0.54
N SER A 49 6.87 -21.56 -0.32
CA SER A 49 6.03 -20.90 0.67
C SER A 49 6.52 -21.16 2.10
N ASN A 50 7.09 -22.33 2.37
CA ASN A 50 7.74 -22.58 3.65
C ASN A 50 9.02 -21.74 3.81
N ILE A 51 9.78 -21.53 2.74
CA ILE A 51 10.98 -20.69 2.76
C ILE A 51 10.60 -19.20 2.94
N GLU A 52 9.57 -18.74 2.23
CA GLU A 52 9.06 -17.37 2.31
C GLU A 52 8.56 -17.03 3.73
N SER A 53 8.07 -18.04 4.47
CA SER A 53 7.64 -17.89 5.86
C SER A 53 8.78 -17.39 6.76
N TRP A 54 9.97 -18.00 6.75
CA TRP A 54 11.08 -17.50 7.58
C TRP A 54 11.77 -16.28 6.94
N LYS A 55 11.80 -16.20 5.60
CA LYS A 55 12.37 -15.05 4.88
C LYS A 55 11.64 -13.75 5.22
N SER A 56 10.31 -13.76 5.23
CA SER A 56 9.49 -12.58 5.59
C SER A 56 9.77 -12.10 7.02
N VAL A 57 10.00 -13.03 7.95
CA VAL A 57 10.39 -12.67 9.33
C VAL A 57 11.70 -11.90 9.35
N ILE A 58 12.73 -12.35 8.63
CA ILE A 58 14.03 -11.65 8.54
C ILE A 58 13.86 -10.28 7.86
N GLN A 59 13.11 -10.26 6.76
CA GLN A 59 12.90 -9.06 5.93
C GLN A 59 12.06 -7.99 6.63
N THR A 60 11.28 -8.34 7.64
CA THR A 60 10.45 -7.39 8.40
C THR A 60 11.06 -7.07 9.77
N SER A 61 11.50 -8.05 10.56
CA SER A 61 11.94 -7.82 11.96
C SER A 61 13.21 -6.98 12.09
N ILE A 62 14.28 -7.36 11.37
CA ILE A 62 15.59 -6.71 11.45
C ILE A 62 15.54 -5.26 10.96
N PRO A 63 15.00 -4.94 9.76
CA PRO A 63 14.98 -3.56 9.30
C PRO A 63 14.05 -2.69 10.14
N THR A 64 13.01 -3.23 10.78
CA THR A 64 12.19 -2.46 11.74
C THR A 64 13.02 -1.92 12.89
N LEU A 65 13.85 -2.77 13.50
CA LEU A 65 14.76 -2.36 14.55
C LEU A 65 15.75 -1.32 14.03
N LEU A 66 16.38 -1.60 12.87
CA LEU A 66 17.35 -0.70 12.25
C LEU A 66 16.76 0.69 11.94
N VAL A 67 15.52 0.75 11.44
CA VAL A 67 14.83 2.01 11.12
C VAL A 67 14.61 2.85 12.36
N ILE A 68 14.28 2.24 13.51
CA ILE A 68 14.18 2.97 14.78
C ILE A 68 15.54 3.56 15.16
N PHE A 69 16.62 2.77 15.05
CA PHE A 69 17.99 3.22 15.33
C PHE A 69 18.42 4.38 14.42
N MET A 70 18.29 4.17 13.11
CA MET A 70 18.71 5.13 12.10
C MET A 70 17.81 6.36 12.08
N GLY A 71 16.53 6.26 12.43
CA GLY A 71 15.64 7.41 12.52
C GLY A 71 16.07 8.39 13.60
N ALA A 72 16.29 7.92 14.83
CA ALA A 72 16.76 8.79 15.91
C ALA A 72 18.17 9.34 15.60
N TRP A 73 19.05 8.51 15.04
CA TRP A 73 20.38 8.94 14.62
C TRP A 73 20.33 10.01 13.52
N SER A 74 19.47 9.83 12.52
CA SER A 74 19.26 10.76 11.41
C SER A 74 18.69 12.08 11.92
N ASP A 75 17.79 12.03 12.91
CA ASP A 75 17.21 13.23 13.53
C ASP A 75 18.23 14.04 14.32
N ARG A 76 19.16 13.39 15.04
CA ARG A 76 20.23 14.07 15.80
C ARG A 76 21.37 14.57 14.91
N THR A 77 21.81 13.76 13.95
CA THR A 77 22.93 14.14 13.07
C THR A 77 22.52 15.10 11.96
N GLY A 78 21.25 15.10 11.57
CA GLY A 78 20.77 15.76 10.35
C GLY A 78 21.21 15.04 9.06
N ASN A 79 21.88 13.88 9.15
CA ASN A 79 22.44 13.19 8.01
C ASN A 79 21.42 12.24 7.36
N ARG A 80 20.49 12.81 6.61
CA ARG A 80 19.42 12.07 5.91
C ARG A 80 19.93 11.22 4.75
N LYS A 81 21.04 11.64 4.13
CA LYS A 81 21.66 11.00 2.96
C LYS A 81 21.96 9.51 3.18
N VAL A 82 22.48 9.15 4.35
CA VAL A 82 22.82 7.75 4.67
C VAL A 82 21.57 6.87 4.75
N CYS A 83 20.47 7.38 5.31
CA CYS A 83 19.19 6.66 5.36
C CYS A 83 18.63 6.36 3.96
N ILE A 84 18.88 7.22 2.98
CA ILE A 84 18.43 7.02 1.60
C ILE A 84 19.36 6.07 0.84
N LEU A 85 20.68 6.23 0.97
CA LEU A 85 21.66 5.47 0.18
C LEU A 85 21.86 4.04 0.66
N MET A 86 21.77 3.78 1.97
CA MET A 86 22.01 2.45 2.53
C MET A 86 21.05 1.38 1.96
N PRO A 87 19.71 1.59 1.91
CA PRO A 87 18.81 0.60 1.31
C PRO A 87 19.00 0.42 -0.20
N ILE A 88 19.34 1.49 -0.93
CA ILE A 88 19.61 1.41 -2.37
C ILE A 88 20.81 0.49 -2.62
N PHE A 89 21.85 0.59 -1.79
CA PHE A 89 22.98 -0.32 -1.82
C PHE A 89 22.56 -1.76 -1.47
N GLY A 90 21.68 -1.96 -0.50
CA GLY A 90 21.13 -3.27 -0.16
C GLY A 90 20.42 -3.93 -1.35
N GLU A 91 19.54 -3.22 -2.03
CA GLU A 91 18.84 -3.71 -3.23
C GLU A 91 19.80 -3.99 -4.41
N PHE A 92 20.86 -3.21 -4.54
CA PHE A 92 21.93 -3.48 -5.50
C PHE A 92 22.66 -4.80 -5.18
N MET A 93 22.96 -5.06 -3.90
CA MET A 93 23.53 -6.34 -3.46
C MET A 93 22.58 -7.51 -3.72
N VAL A 94 21.27 -7.33 -3.56
CA VAL A 94 20.27 -8.35 -3.94
C VAL A 94 20.35 -8.67 -5.43
N CYS A 95 20.50 -7.66 -6.29
CA CYS A 95 20.67 -7.88 -7.73
C CYS A 95 21.93 -8.67 -8.06
N ILE A 96 23.07 -8.34 -7.43
CA ILE A 96 24.33 -9.09 -7.59
C ILE A 96 24.16 -10.54 -7.09
N SER A 97 23.57 -10.73 -5.91
CA SER A 97 23.35 -12.06 -5.34
C SER A 97 22.47 -12.94 -6.23
N ASN A 98 21.39 -12.38 -6.80
CA ASN A 98 20.53 -13.11 -7.72
C ASN A 98 21.22 -13.38 -9.07
N LEU A 99 22.06 -12.46 -9.55
CA LEU A 99 22.87 -12.66 -10.75
C LEU A 99 23.88 -13.80 -10.54
N LEU A 100 24.59 -13.82 -9.41
CA LEU A 100 25.50 -14.90 -9.03
C LEU A 100 24.75 -16.23 -8.87
N SER A 101 23.57 -16.19 -8.24
CA SER A 101 22.70 -17.36 -8.12
C SER A 101 22.23 -17.88 -9.48
N THR A 102 22.00 -17.00 -10.46
CA THR A 102 21.66 -17.38 -11.84
C THR A 102 22.87 -17.97 -12.56
N PHE A 103 24.07 -17.43 -12.35
CA PHE A 103 25.33 -17.92 -12.95
C PHE A 103 25.73 -19.30 -12.41
N PHE A 104 25.74 -19.45 -11.08
CA PHE A 104 25.97 -20.72 -10.38
C PHE A 104 24.63 -21.39 -10.06
N PHE A 105 23.86 -21.67 -11.11
CA PHE A 105 22.47 -22.11 -10.97
C PHE A 105 22.35 -23.40 -10.15
N TYR A 106 23.16 -24.41 -10.47
CA TYR A 106 23.11 -25.74 -9.84
C TYR A 106 23.92 -25.84 -8.53
N ASP A 107 24.92 -24.98 -8.33
CA ASP A 107 25.78 -25.05 -7.14
C ASP A 107 25.16 -24.32 -5.93
N ILE A 108 24.39 -23.25 -6.18
CA ILE A 108 23.79 -22.44 -5.12
C ILE A 108 22.33 -22.87 -4.89
N GLY A 109 22.06 -23.39 -3.69
CA GLY A 109 20.71 -23.77 -3.26
C GLY A 109 19.72 -22.61 -3.17
N VAL A 110 18.43 -22.92 -3.25
CA VAL A 110 17.34 -21.93 -3.18
C VAL A 110 17.26 -21.26 -1.82
N GLU A 111 17.53 -21.99 -0.73
CA GLU A 111 17.53 -21.45 0.63
C GLU A 111 18.60 -20.38 0.82
N VAL A 112 19.78 -20.61 0.27
CA VAL A 112 20.89 -19.64 0.31
C VAL A 112 20.55 -18.39 -0.51
N THR A 113 19.95 -18.59 -1.69
CA THR A 113 19.52 -17.48 -2.56
C THR A 113 18.48 -16.59 -1.85
N MET A 114 17.44 -17.21 -1.30
CA MET A 114 16.37 -16.50 -0.59
C MET A 114 16.84 -15.91 0.74
N PHE A 115 17.84 -16.51 1.40
CA PHE A 115 18.48 -15.93 2.58
C PHE A 115 19.14 -14.60 2.24
N PHE A 116 19.98 -14.54 1.20
CA PHE A 116 20.64 -13.30 0.78
C PHE A 116 19.64 -12.24 0.28
N GLU A 117 18.55 -12.68 -0.37
CA GLU A 117 17.45 -11.81 -0.75
C GLU A 117 16.80 -11.11 0.45
N ALA A 118 16.64 -11.79 1.59
CA ALA A 118 16.15 -11.19 2.84
C ALA A 118 17.24 -10.41 3.59
N PHE A 119 18.47 -10.94 3.63
CA PHE A 119 19.55 -10.44 4.46
C PHE A 119 20.00 -9.04 4.05
N PHE A 120 20.24 -8.78 2.76
CA PHE A 120 20.74 -7.48 2.32
C PHE A 120 19.75 -6.34 2.59
N PRO A 121 18.45 -6.45 2.24
CA PRO A 121 17.47 -5.42 2.62
C PRO A 121 17.31 -5.30 4.14
N ALA A 122 17.38 -6.43 4.87
CA ALA A 122 17.22 -6.43 6.32
C ALA A 122 18.30 -5.60 7.04
N VAL A 123 19.57 -5.79 6.69
CA VAL A 123 20.68 -5.05 7.33
C VAL A 123 20.85 -3.63 6.82
N THR A 124 20.22 -3.30 5.68
CA THR A 124 20.27 -1.96 5.08
C THR A 124 19.02 -1.12 5.33
N GLY A 125 18.00 -1.68 6.00
CA GLY A 125 16.77 -0.99 6.39
C GLY A 125 15.60 -1.10 5.40
N GLY A 126 15.86 -1.67 4.22
CA GLY A 126 14.84 -1.95 3.21
C GLY A 126 14.04 -0.72 2.76
N TRP A 127 12.86 -0.96 2.21
CA TRP A 127 12.00 0.09 1.65
C TRP A 127 11.57 1.12 2.71
N VAL A 128 11.34 0.70 3.96
CA VAL A 128 10.89 1.58 5.05
C VAL A 128 11.92 2.67 5.35
N MET A 129 13.21 2.35 5.33
CA MET A 129 14.28 3.32 5.56
C MET A 129 14.38 4.36 4.43
N VAL A 130 14.13 3.97 3.17
CA VAL A 130 14.07 4.91 2.04
C VAL A 130 12.93 5.91 2.27
N TYR A 131 11.75 5.42 2.64
CA TYR A 131 10.60 6.27 2.96
C TYR A 131 10.95 7.28 4.06
N LEU A 132 11.52 6.80 5.17
CA LEU A 132 11.95 7.65 6.28
C LEU A 132 12.95 8.72 5.80
N GLY A 133 14.03 8.30 5.14
CA GLY A 133 15.08 9.21 4.69
C GLY A 133 14.58 10.27 3.71
N VAL A 134 13.75 9.87 2.75
CA VAL A 134 13.21 10.77 1.71
C VAL A 134 12.23 11.79 2.29
N PHE A 135 11.25 11.35 3.09
CA PHE A 135 10.27 12.28 3.68
C PHE A 135 10.94 13.24 4.68
N SER A 136 11.90 12.77 5.47
CA SER A 136 12.67 13.62 6.37
C SER A 136 13.61 14.59 5.64
N TYR A 137 14.24 14.17 4.53
CA TYR A 137 15.07 15.06 3.71
C TYR A 137 14.25 16.20 3.12
N ILE A 138 13.09 15.88 2.54
CA ILE A 138 12.20 16.89 1.94
C ILE A 138 11.67 17.83 3.01
N SER A 139 11.27 17.34 4.18
CA SER A 139 10.80 18.23 5.24
C SER A 139 11.86 19.24 5.69
N ASP A 140 13.14 18.84 5.68
CA ASP A 140 14.24 19.69 6.12
C ASP A 140 14.63 20.77 5.08
N ILE A 141 14.57 20.46 3.78
CA ILE A 141 14.98 21.41 2.70
C ILE A 141 13.83 22.26 2.13
N THR A 142 12.63 22.17 2.70
CA THR A 142 11.43 22.84 2.17
C THR A 142 10.83 23.81 3.16
N ASP A 143 10.52 25.00 2.63
CA ASP A 143 9.76 26.02 3.33
C ASP A 143 8.33 25.54 3.61
N GLU A 144 7.74 26.03 4.70
CA GLU A 144 6.42 25.57 5.17
C GLU A 144 5.32 25.71 4.12
N GLU A 145 5.35 26.79 3.33
CA GLU A 145 4.36 27.05 2.28
C GLU A 145 4.44 26.03 1.12
N SER A 146 5.64 25.59 0.76
CA SER A 146 5.85 24.68 -0.39
C SER A 146 5.95 23.20 -0.01
N ARG A 147 6.10 22.90 1.30
CA ARG A 147 6.30 21.56 1.85
C ARG A 147 5.22 20.59 1.39
N THR A 148 3.95 20.97 1.49
CA THR A 148 2.82 20.13 1.10
C THR A 148 2.87 19.72 -0.37
N PHE A 149 3.19 20.66 -1.26
CA PHE A 149 3.29 20.39 -2.69
C PHE A 149 4.46 19.43 -3.00
N ARG A 150 5.64 19.69 -2.43
CA ARG A 150 6.84 18.88 -2.67
C ARG A 150 6.71 17.47 -2.10
N VAL A 151 6.16 17.32 -0.90
CA VAL A 151 5.83 16.01 -0.30
C VAL A 151 4.82 15.25 -1.17
N GLY A 152 3.80 15.95 -1.69
CA GLY A 152 2.83 15.38 -2.61
C GLY A 152 3.45 14.88 -3.91
N LEU A 153 4.36 15.66 -4.52
CA LEU A 153 5.08 15.28 -5.74
C LEU A 153 5.93 14.02 -5.52
N VAL A 154 6.67 13.95 -4.42
CA VAL A 154 7.49 12.77 -4.12
C VAL A 154 6.63 11.54 -3.88
N ASN A 155 5.53 11.67 -3.12
CA ASN A 155 4.60 10.56 -2.94
C ASN A 155 4.05 10.07 -4.30
N LEU A 156 3.71 10.99 -5.21
CA LEU A 156 3.28 10.65 -6.57
C LEU A 156 4.35 9.88 -7.34
N CYS A 157 5.60 10.34 -7.34
CA CYS A 157 6.71 9.65 -8.01
C CYS A 157 6.95 8.24 -7.45
N MET A 158 6.94 8.09 -6.12
CA MET A 158 7.12 6.80 -5.46
C MET A 158 5.98 5.84 -5.76
N THR A 159 4.74 6.30 -5.73
CA THR A 159 3.56 5.48 -6.04
C THR A 159 3.51 5.12 -7.54
N ALA A 160 3.83 6.05 -8.44
CA ALA A 160 3.81 5.81 -9.89
C ALA A 160 4.90 4.81 -10.35
N GLY A 161 6.03 4.76 -9.64
CA GLY A 161 7.10 3.81 -9.94
C GLY A 161 6.68 2.33 -9.78
N ILE A 162 5.71 2.04 -8.92
CA ILE A 162 5.22 0.67 -8.68
C ILE A 162 4.55 0.07 -9.93
N PRO A 163 3.47 0.65 -10.49
CA PRO A 163 2.79 0.08 -11.66
C PRO A 163 3.70 0.06 -12.90
N ILE A 164 4.58 1.07 -13.07
CA ILE A 164 5.55 1.11 -14.17
C ILE A 164 6.54 -0.05 -14.05
N GLY A 165 7.13 -0.22 -12.86
CA GLY A 165 8.08 -1.29 -12.59
C GLY A 165 7.46 -2.67 -12.75
N THR A 166 6.22 -2.87 -12.26
CA THR A 166 5.49 -4.13 -12.41
C THR A 166 5.13 -4.41 -13.87
N ALA A 167 4.66 -3.41 -14.62
CA ALA A 167 4.31 -3.59 -16.04
C ALA A 167 5.51 -4.04 -16.88
N LEU A 168 6.66 -3.38 -16.65
CA LEU A 168 7.91 -3.71 -17.32
C LEU A 168 8.49 -5.06 -16.87
N SER A 169 8.28 -5.45 -15.62
CA SER A 169 8.86 -6.66 -15.02
C SER A 169 8.56 -7.93 -15.81
N GLY A 170 7.28 -8.18 -16.17
CA GLY A 170 6.89 -9.37 -16.93
C GLY A 170 7.37 -9.35 -18.38
N ILE A 171 7.39 -8.18 -19.02
CA ILE A 171 7.86 -8.00 -20.41
C ILE A 171 9.36 -8.27 -20.49
N LEU A 172 10.15 -7.63 -19.61
CA LEU A 172 11.60 -7.79 -19.60
C LEU A 172 12.00 -9.23 -19.25
N LEU A 173 11.29 -9.88 -18.33
CA LEU A 173 11.55 -11.27 -17.98
C LEU A 173 11.38 -12.20 -19.20
N LYS A 174 10.35 -11.98 -20.01
CA LYS A 174 10.09 -12.79 -21.22
C LYS A 174 11.10 -12.55 -22.34
N VAL A 175 11.56 -11.31 -22.52
CA VAL A 175 12.44 -10.93 -23.64
C VAL A 175 13.92 -11.14 -23.32
N LEU A 176 14.35 -10.80 -22.10
CA LEU A 176 15.76 -10.74 -21.70
C LEU A 176 16.18 -11.86 -20.73
N GLY A 177 15.22 -12.63 -20.22
CA GLY A 177 15.45 -13.65 -19.20
C GLY A 177 15.96 -13.10 -17.87
N TYR A 178 16.44 -13.99 -17.01
CA TYR A 178 16.93 -13.64 -15.67
C TYR A 178 18.18 -12.75 -15.70
N TYR A 179 19.17 -13.04 -16.56
CA TYR A 179 20.40 -12.26 -16.64
C TYR A 179 20.14 -10.80 -17.01
N GLY A 180 19.37 -10.56 -18.07
CA GLY A 180 19.15 -9.21 -18.57
C GLY A 180 18.39 -8.34 -17.58
N ILE A 181 17.37 -8.88 -16.90
CA ILE A 181 16.59 -8.09 -15.93
C ILE A 181 17.40 -7.75 -14.67
N PHE A 182 18.24 -8.67 -14.17
CA PHE A 182 19.11 -8.37 -13.03
C PHE A 182 20.22 -7.36 -13.37
N ILE A 183 20.79 -7.44 -14.57
CA ILE A 183 21.79 -6.46 -15.03
C ILE A 183 21.14 -5.08 -15.18
N ILE A 184 19.98 -4.98 -15.83
CA ILE A 184 19.26 -3.70 -15.99
C ILE A 184 18.89 -3.11 -14.62
N ALA A 185 18.35 -3.91 -13.71
CA ALA A 185 18.04 -3.46 -12.36
C ALA A 185 19.30 -2.98 -11.63
N GLY A 186 20.41 -3.72 -11.71
CA GLY A 186 21.69 -3.36 -11.13
C GLY A 186 22.24 -2.04 -11.66
N VAL A 187 22.14 -1.79 -12.97
CA VAL A 187 22.53 -0.52 -13.60
C VAL A 187 21.65 0.63 -13.10
N ILE A 188 20.34 0.45 -13.02
CA ILE A 188 19.42 1.48 -12.50
C ILE A 188 19.75 1.82 -11.04
N TYR A 189 19.98 0.80 -10.19
CA TYR A 189 20.38 1.03 -8.80
C TYR A 189 21.75 1.73 -8.72
N THR A 190 22.71 1.38 -9.57
CA THR A 190 24.03 2.03 -9.62
C THR A 190 23.94 3.50 -10.02
N ILE A 191 23.13 3.83 -11.03
CA ILE A 191 22.88 5.21 -11.46
C ILE A 191 22.20 5.99 -10.33
N THR A 192 21.17 5.40 -9.71
CA THR A 192 20.42 6.04 -8.61
C THR A 192 21.30 6.27 -7.39
N PHE A 193 22.12 5.28 -7.02
CA PHE A 193 23.09 5.40 -5.92
C PHE A 193 24.13 6.48 -6.21
N SER A 194 24.70 6.50 -7.42
CA SER A 194 25.68 7.51 -7.83
C SER A 194 25.08 8.91 -7.81
N TYR A 195 23.87 9.06 -8.36
CA TYR A 195 23.14 10.33 -8.34
C TYR A 195 22.90 10.80 -6.90
N GLY A 196 22.36 9.93 -6.04
CA GLY A 196 22.17 10.27 -4.63
C GLY A 196 23.49 10.57 -3.91
N PHE A 197 24.56 9.86 -4.23
CA PHE A 197 25.86 10.08 -3.61
C PHE A 197 26.46 11.45 -3.97
N PHE A 198 26.32 11.92 -5.21
CA PHE A 198 26.88 13.21 -5.62
C PHE A 198 25.95 14.40 -5.33
N TYR A 199 24.64 14.25 -5.49
CA TYR A 199 23.70 15.37 -5.45
C TYR A 199 22.90 15.51 -4.15
N LEU A 200 22.78 14.47 -3.31
CA LEU A 200 22.14 14.65 -2.00
C LEU A 200 23.09 15.40 -1.06
N GLU A 201 22.59 16.50 -0.53
CA GLU A 201 23.27 17.27 0.51
C GLU A 201 23.33 16.46 1.80
N SER A 202 24.50 16.49 2.44
CA SER A 202 24.67 15.93 3.78
C SER A 202 24.38 17.03 4.79
N ASN A 203 23.64 16.70 5.86
CA ASN A 203 23.31 17.59 6.98
C ASN A 203 22.33 18.71 6.59
N THR A 204 21.10 18.32 6.28
CA THR A 204 20.03 19.25 5.87
C THR A 204 19.44 20.09 7.00
N LYS A 205 19.73 19.76 8.27
CA LYS A 205 19.28 20.55 9.41
C LYS A 205 20.23 21.73 9.67
N PRO A 206 19.71 22.96 9.82
CA PRO A 206 20.53 24.06 10.33
C PRO A 206 20.97 23.73 11.76
N ARG A 207 22.27 23.51 11.97
CA ARG A 207 22.84 23.38 13.31
C ARG A 207 22.81 24.75 13.98
N THR A 208 22.11 24.85 15.10
CA THR A 208 22.13 26.04 15.98
C THR A 208 23.53 26.30 16.53
N ASP A 209 24.37 25.25 16.64
CA ASP A 209 25.76 25.38 17.05
C ASP A 209 26.70 24.42 16.29
N LYS A 210 27.78 24.94 15.70
CA LYS A 210 28.73 24.13 14.90
C LYS A 210 29.64 23.23 15.76
N ASN A 211 29.70 23.50 17.06
CA ASN A 211 30.58 22.83 18.03
C ASN A 211 29.88 21.80 18.93
N GLU A 212 28.58 21.56 18.75
CA GLU A 212 27.86 20.54 19.51
C GLU A 212 28.29 19.15 19.04
N LYS A 213 29.03 18.42 19.88
CA LYS A 213 29.40 17.03 19.60
C LYS A 213 28.12 16.21 19.58
N VAL A 214 27.80 15.61 18.44
CA VAL A 214 26.68 14.69 18.35
C VAL A 214 26.98 13.49 19.24
N GLU A 215 26.27 13.37 20.36
CA GLU A 215 26.42 12.23 21.25
C GLU A 215 26.03 10.93 20.52
N PRO A 216 26.80 9.84 20.69
CA PRO A 216 26.46 8.56 20.11
C PRO A 216 25.10 8.12 20.63
N VAL A 217 24.22 7.70 19.72
CA VAL A 217 22.90 7.20 20.10
C VAL A 217 23.10 5.91 20.88
N THR A 218 22.79 5.95 22.17
CA THR A 218 22.95 4.81 23.07
C THR A 218 21.66 4.00 23.12
N CYS A 219 21.73 2.70 23.38
CA CYS A 219 20.55 1.85 23.55
C CYS A 219 19.60 2.32 24.67
N SER A 220 20.09 3.05 25.67
CA SER A 220 19.27 3.69 26.72
C SER A 220 18.35 4.76 26.15
N ASP A 221 18.84 5.60 25.24
CA ASP A 221 18.06 6.67 24.62
C ASP A 221 16.94 6.11 23.73
N MET A 222 17.17 4.93 23.15
CA MET A 222 16.20 4.18 22.35
C MET A 222 15.08 3.61 23.20
N VAL A 223 15.42 2.97 24.32
CA VAL A 223 14.42 2.49 25.29
C VAL A 223 13.59 3.66 25.78
N THR A 224 14.21 4.83 26.00
CA THR A 224 13.50 6.06 26.33
C THR A 224 12.60 6.54 25.20
N LEU A 225 13.03 6.53 23.94
CA LEU A 225 12.21 6.96 22.79
C LEU A 225 11.01 6.03 22.53
N VAL A 226 11.22 4.72 22.65
CA VAL A 226 10.16 3.70 22.55
C VAL A 226 9.21 3.83 23.74
N LYS A 227 9.75 4.07 24.95
CA LYS A 227 8.96 4.30 26.16
C LYS A 227 8.15 5.59 26.05
N GLU A 228 8.69 6.68 25.54
CA GLU A 228 7.97 7.94 25.30
C GLU A 228 6.89 7.79 24.23
N THR A 229 7.17 7.04 23.15
CA THR A 229 6.19 6.75 22.10
C THR A 229 5.05 5.87 22.65
N GLY A 230 5.39 4.87 23.47
CA GLY A 230 4.42 4.06 24.21
C GLY A 230 3.64 4.86 25.24
N GLU A 231 4.29 5.76 25.97
CA GLU A 231 3.66 6.65 26.95
C GLU A 231 2.70 7.62 26.28
N VAL A 232 2.92 8.04 25.03
CA VAL A 232 1.96 8.85 24.26
C VAL A 232 0.75 8.03 23.80
N ALA A 233 0.95 6.75 23.47
CA ALA A 233 -0.15 5.81 23.18
C ALA A 233 -1.00 5.51 24.43
N PHE A 234 -0.37 5.48 25.61
CA PHE A 234 -1.01 5.16 26.89
C PHE A 234 -1.26 6.37 27.81
N LYS A 235 -0.95 7.59 27.36
CA LYS A 235 -1.16 8.83 28.11
C LYS A 235 -2.62 8.89 28.52
N LYS A 236 -2.88 9.21 29.80
CA LYS A 236 -4.22 9.44 30.33
C LYS A 236 -4.82 10.68 29.63
N ARG A 237 -5.43 10.48 28.47
CA ARG A 237 -6.39 11.40 27.86
C ARG A 237 -7.79 11.01 28.33
N ASP A 238 -8.76 11.89 28.12
CA ASP A 238 -10.18 11.59 28.38
C ASP A 238 -10.54 10.19 27.87
N THR A 239 -11.23 9.42 28.72
CA THR A 239 -11.48 7.98 28.57
C THR A 239 -12.05 7.60 27.19
N ASN A 240 -12.76 8.52 26.54
CA ASN A 240 -13.36 8.32 25.22
C ASN A 240 -12.36 8.49 24.06
N PHE A 241 -11.38 9.40 24.13
CA PHE A 241 -10.38 9.61 23.07
C PHE A 241 -9.37 8.47 23.01
N ARG A 242 -8.90 7.99 24.17
CA ARG A 242 -7.98 6.85 24.25
C ARG A 242 -8.59 5.58 23.64
N LYS A 243 -9.87 5.31 23.93
CA LYS A 243 -10.60 4.17 23.33
C LYS A 243 -10.65 4.28 21.81
N LYS A 244 -10.93 5.47 21.24
CA LYS A 244 -10.99 5.69 19.79
C LYS A 244 -9.65 5.46 19.10
N ILE A 245 -8.55 5.91 19.70
CA ILE A 245 -7.20 5.70 19.16
C ILE A 245 -6.85 4.21 19.14
N ILE A 246 -7.01 3.51 20.26
CA ILE A 246 -6.70 2.07 20.36
C ILE A 246 -7.55 1.28 19.36
N LEU A 247 -8.84 1.60 19.25
CA LEU A 247 -9.74 0.94 18.31
C LEU A 247 -9.33 1.16 16.85
N THR A 248 -8.90 2.38 16.51
CA THR A 248 -8.41 2.71 15.16
C THR A 248 -7.13 1.95 14.83
N LEU A 249 -6.16 1.90 15.75
CA LEU A 249 -4.91 1.15 15.58
C LEU A 249 -5.18 -0.36 15.43
N LEU A 250 -6.15 -0.90 16.18
CA LEU A 250 -6.54 -2.30 16.06
C LEU A 250 -7.15 -2.61 14.68
N VAL A 251 -7.97 -1.70 14.13
CA VAL A 251 -8.49 -1.84 12.75
C VAL A 251 -7.36 -1.82 11.73
N VAL A 252 -6.36 -0.95 11.90
CA VAL A 252 -5.17 -0.91 11.02
C VAL A 252 -4.45 -2.25 11.04
N ALA A 253 -4.19 -2.82 12.22
CA ALA A 253 -3.52 -4.12 12.35
C ALA A 253 -4.28 -5.24 11.61
N ILE A 254 -5.59 -5.29 11.81
CA ILE A 254 -6.48 -6.33 11.27
C ILE A 254 -6.66 -6.21 9.76
N VAL A 255 -6.60 -5.02 9.19
CA VAL A 255 -6.77 -4.81 7.75
C VAL A 255 -5.44 -4.88 7.00
N TYR A 256 -4.39 -4.23 7.52
CA TYR A 256 -3.09 -4.15 6.85
C TYR A 256 -2.44 -5.52 6.71
N GLY A 257 -2.44 -6.30 7.79
CA GLY A 257 -1.80 -7.61 7.85
C GLY A 257 -2.30 -8.59 6.77
N PRO A 258 -3.62 -8.92 6.75
CA PRO A 258 -4.22 -9.74 5.69
C PRO A 258 -3.94 -9.22 4.28
N ASN A 259 -4.07 -7.90 4.05
CA ASN A 259 -3.81 -7.31 2.75
C ASN A 259 -2.35 -7.50 2.30
N HIS A 260 -1.38 -7.36 3.22
CA HIS A 260 0.03 -7.59 2.92
C HIS A 260 0.32 -9.08 2.62
N GLY A 261 -0.21 -9.98 3.45
CA GLY A 261 -0.05 -11.43 3.29
C GLY A 261 -0.65 -11.96 1.99
N GLU A 262 -1.81 -11.45 1.56
CA GLU A 262 -2.40 -11.77 0.26
C GLU A 262 -1.46 -11.42 -0.90
N HIS A 263 -0.83 -10.24 -0.88
CA HIS A 263 0.06 -9.79 -1.94
C HIS A 263 1.28 -10.71 -2.12
N ILE A 264 1.76 -11.35 -1.06
CA ILE A 264 2.88 -12.30 -1.11
C ILE A 264 2.48 -13.58 -1.88
N ILE A 265 1.25 -14.07 -1.65
CA ILE A 265 0.77 -15.36 -2.15
C ILE A 265 0.09 -15.27 -3.52
N THR A 266 -0.47 -14.10 -3.88
CA THR A 266 -1.34 -13.96 -5.06
C THR A 266 -0.67 -14.41 -6.36
N TYR A 267 0.64 -14.16 -6.54
CA TYR A 267 1.34 -14.65 -7.74
C TYR A 267 1.37 -16.18 -7.83
N MET A 268 1.77 -16.84 -6.73
CA MET A 268 1.82 -18.31 -6.64
C MET A 268 0.42 -18.92 -6.82
N TYR A 269 -0.58 -18.32 -6.17
CA TYR A 269 -1.98 -18.74 -6.29
C TYR A 269 -2.48 -18.74 -7.74
N LEU A 270 -2.27 -17.65 -8.48
CA LEU A 270 -2.74 -17.53 -9.87
C LEU A 270 -1.96 -18.44 -10.82
N ARG A 271 -0.67 -18.61 -10.54
CA ARG A 271 0.19 -19.55 -11.27
C ARG A 271 -0.26 -21.00 -11.08
N TYR A 272 -0.68 -21.39 -9.87
CA TYR A 272 -1.21 -22.73 -9.58
C TYR A 272 -2.64 -22.94 -10.12
N LYS A 273 -3.55 -22.00 -9.84
CA LYS A 273 -4.99 -22.15 -10.10
C LYS A 273 -5.38 -21.90 -11.56
N LEU A 274 -4.84 -20.84 -12.16
CA LEU A 274 -5.20 -20.40 -13.52
C LEU A 274 -4.08 -20.61 -14.53
N LYS A 275 -2.95 -21.22 -14.12
CA LYS A 275 -1.77 -21.47 -14.97
C LYS A 275 -1.22 -20.19 -15.61
N TRP A 276 -1.28 -19.07 -14.89
CA TRP A 276 -0.78 -17.79 -15.40
C TRP A 276 0.74 -17.77 -15.53
N ASP A 277 1.22 -17.13 -16.60
CA ASP A 277 2.61 -16.77 -16.76
C ASP A 277 2.93 -15.45 -16.04
N ALA A 278 4.22 -15.14 -15.92
CA ALA A 278 4.68 -13.92 -15.26
C ALA A 278 4.18 -12.64 -15.97
N LEU A 279 4.04 -12.66 -17.31
CA LEU A 279 3.58 -11.52 -18.10
C LEU A 279 2.10 -11.22 -17.85
N LYS A 280 1.22 -12.23 -17.87
CA LYS A 280 -0.20 -12.03 -17.60
C LYS A 280 -0.44 -11.54 -16.18
N TYR A 281 0.29 -12.10 -15.21
CA TYR A 281 0.24 -11.60 -13.83
C TYR A 281 0.71 -10.14 -13.72
N SER A 282 1.79 -9.76 -14.41
CA SER A 282 2.31 -8.40 -14.36
C SER A 282 1.30 -7.39 -14.93
N LEU A 283 0.65 -7.72 -16.05
CA LEU A 283 -0.43 -6.92 -16.64
C LEU A 283 -1.63 -6.80 -15.70
N TYR A 284 -2.05 -7.91 -15.09
CA TYR A 284 -3.12 -7.92 -14.10
C TYR A 284 -2.79 -7.05 -12.88
N SER A 285 -1.59 -7.19 -12.33
CA SER A 285 -1.16 -6.42 -11.15
C SER A 285 -1.11 -4.92 -11.45
N THR A 286 -0.59 -4.52 -12.62
CA THR A 286 -0.62 -3.13 -13.07
C THR A 286 -2.05 -2.61 -13.22
N TYR A 287 -2.94 -3.38 -13.86
CA TYR A 287 -4.35 -3.03 -13.98
C TYR A 287 -5.02 -2.85 -12.61
N SER A 288 -4.76 -3.74 -11.66
CA SER A 288 -5.30 -3.67 -10.29
C SER A 288 -4.82 -2.40 -9.57
N ILE A 289 -3.53 -2.08 -9.63
CA ILE A 289 -2.96 -0.87 -9.00
C ILE A 289 -3.60 0.40 -9.57
N ILE A 290 -3.73 0.49 -10.90
CA ILE A 290 -4.34 1.65 -11.57
C ILE A 290 -5.82 1.77 -11.16
N THR A 291 -6.56 0.67 -11.17
CA THR A 291 -7.98 0.63 -10.83
C THR A 291 -8.22 1.08 -9.38
N HIS A 292 -7.44 0.55 -8.43
CA HIS A 292 -7.53 0.96 -7.03
C HIS A 292 -7.13 2.44 -6.84
N SER A 293 -6.14 2.95 -7.60
CA SER A 293 -5.75 4.36 -7.55
C SER A 293 -6.86 5.29 -8.04
N LEU A 294 -7.51 4.94 -9.15
CA LEU A 294 -8.69 5.66 -9.66
C LEU A 294 -9.86 5.58 -8.68
N GLY A 295 -10.08 4.43 -8.06
CA GLY A 295 -11.10 4.23 -7.05
C GLY A 295 -10.90 5.08 -5.79
N ALA A 296 -9.66 5.23 -5.32
CA ALA A 296 -9.33 6.15 -4.22
C ALA A 296 -9.63 7.61 -4.57
N LEU A 297 -9.25 8.05 -5.78
CA LEU A 297 -9.55 9.41 -6.26
C LEU A 297 -11.06 9.65 -6.36
N PHE A 298 -11.80 8.68 -6.89
CA PHE A 298 -13.25 8.72 -6.97
C PHE A 298 -13.89 8.80 -5.58
N SER A 299 -13.47 7.93 -4.66
CA SER A 299 -13.97 7.88 -3.28
C SER A 299 -13.78 9.20 -2.54
N ILE A 300 -12.59 9.79 -2.61
CA ILE A 300 -12.31 11.10 -1.99
C ILE A 300 -13.12 12.22 -2.65
N SER A 301 -13.20 12.25 -3.98
CA SER A 301 -13.89 13.32 -4.70
C SER A 301 -15.41 13.30 -4.54
N VAL A 302 -16.01 12.11 -4.57
CA VAL A 302 -17.47 11.93 -4.52
C VAL A 302 -17.94 11.77 -3.07
N PHE A 303 -17.46 10.76 -2.37
CA PHE A 303 -18.01 10.44 -1.04
C PHE A 303 -17.54 11.42 0.03
N SER A 304 -16.26 11.83 0.02
CA SER A 304 -15.76 12.79 0.99
C SER A 304 -16.15 14.23 0.63
N LYS A 305 -15.75 14.74 -0.54
CA LYS A 305 -15.94 16.17 -0.88
C LYS A 305 -17.38 16.53 -1.28
N ARG A 306 -18.05 15.70 -2.08
CA ARG A 306 -19.40 16.01 -2.59
C ARG A 306 -20.51 15.63 -1.61
N TRP A 307 -20.37 14.50 -0.90
CA TRP A 307 -21.40 13.99 0.01
C TRP A 307 -21.09 14.19 1.50
N GLY A 308 -19.88 14.62 1.85
CA GLY A 308 -19.52 14.91 3.24
C GLY A 308 -19.52 13.68 4.16
N PHE A 309 -19.30 12.48 3.61
CA PHE A 309 -19.27 11.26 4.42
C PHE A 309 -18.12 11.28 5.43
N HIS A 310 -18.40 10.82 6.64
CA HIS A 310 -17.40 10.70 7.69
C HIS A 310 -16.37 9.60 7.34
N ASP A 311 -15.10 9.77 7.77
CA ASP A 311 -14.01 8.85 7.42
C ASP A 311 -14.29 7.39 7.82
N SER A 312 -15.01 7.18 8.92
CA SER A 312 -15.42 5.86 9.40
C SER A 312 -16.37 5.13 8.44
N MET A 313 -17.28 5.85 7.78
CA MET A 313 -18.20 5.28 6.79
C MET A 313 -17.47 4.94 5.49
N LEU A 314 -16.53 5.81 5.07
CA LEU A 314 -15.63 5.53 3.94
C LEU A 314 -14.82 4.26 4.18
N CYS A 315 -14.26 4.12 5.39
CA CYS A 315 -13.50 2.94 5.79
C CYS A 315 -14.36 1.67 5.77
N LEU A 316 -15.60 1.74 6.28
CA LEU A 316 -16.54 0.61 6.29
C LEU A 316 -16.88 0.13 4.88
N ILE A 317 -17.24 1.05 3.97
CA ILE A 317 -17.54 0.71 2.57
C ILE A 317 -16.34 0.05 1.91
N SER A 318 -15.14 0.57 2.18
CA SER A 318 -13.89 0.05 1.63
C SER A 318 -13.58 -1.38 2.10
N ILE A 319 -13.77 -1.68 3.40
CA ILE A 319 -13.54 -3.02 3.93
C ILE A 319 -14.60 -4.02 3.42
N ILE A 320 -15.86 -3.62 3.27
CA ILE A 320 -16.89 -4.47 2.67
C ILE A 320 -16.50 -4.84 1.22
N SER A 321 -16.03 -3.86 0.45
CA SER A 321 -15.51 -4.05 -0.90
C SER A 321 -14.32 -5.03 -0.91
N LYS A 322 -13.37 -4.91 0.03
CA LYS A 322 -12.26 -5.88 0.21
C LYS A 322 -12.74 -7.29 0.54
N VAL A 323 -13.71 -7.44 1.45
CA VAL A 323 -14.25 -8.77 1.82
C VAL A 323 -14.91 -9.44 0.62
N ALA A 324 -15.73 -8.68 -0.13
CA ALA A 324 -16.36 -9.17 -1.35
C ALA A 324 -15.32 -9.63 -2.38
N GLY A 325 -14.28 -8.84 -2.61
CA GLY A 325 -13.19 -9.22 -3.50
C GLY A 325 -12.42 -10.45 -3.06
N SER A 326 -12.09 -10.56 -1.76
CA SER A 326 -11.38 -11.71 -1.21
C SER A 326 -12.18 -13.01 -1.40
N ILE A 327 -13.50 -12.98 -1.20
CA ILE A 327 -14.39 -14.12 -1.46
C ILE A 327 -14.40 -14.48 -2.96
N LEU A 328 -14.44 -13.49 -3.84
CA LEU A 328 -14.41 -13.73 -5.29
C LEU A 328 -13.08 -14.30 -5.77
N ILE A 329 -11.95 -13.85 -5.21
CA ILE A 329 -10.64 -14.46 -5.48
C ILE A 329 -10.64 -15.92 -5.04
N ALA A 330 -11.18 -16.24 -3.86
CA ALA A 330 -11.26 -17.62 -3.36
C ALA A 330 -12.03 -18.55 -4.32
N LEU A 331 -13.07 -18.02 -4.98
CA LEU A 331 -13.96 -18.74 -5.90
C LEU A 331 -13.53 -18.63 -7.37
N VAL A 332 -12.33 -18.13 -7.66
CA VAL A 332 -11.89 -17.93 -9.04
C VAL A 332 -11.75 -19.26 -9.80
N GLN A 333 -12.27 -19.28 -11.02
CA GLN A 333 -12.22 -20.43 -11.93
C GLN A 333 -11.71 -20.06 -13.32
N THR A 334 -11.96 -18.82 -13.74
CA THR A 334 -11.57 -18.31 -15.06
C THR A 334 -10.76 -17.03 -14.91
N ASP A 335 -10.00 -16.69 -15.94
CA ASP A 335 -9.25 -15.43 -15.98
C ASP A 335 -10.16 -14.22 -15.84
N PHE A 336 -11.34 -14.28 -16.46
CA PHE A 336 -12.34 -13.22 -16.43
C PHE A 336 -12.79 -12.92 -15.00
N HIS A 337 -13.02 -13.96 -14.18
CA HIS A 337 -13.35 -13.76 -12.77
C HIS A 337 -12.25 -12.98 -12.05
N MET A 338 -10.98 -13.28 -12.31
CA MET A 338 -9.87 -12.58 -11.67
C MET A 338 -9.77 -11.11 -12.12
N PHE A 339 -9.94 -10.82 -13.41
CA PHE A 339 -9.93 -9.45 -13.94
C PHE A 339 -11.12 -8.60 -13.46
N MET A 340 -12.22 -9.23 -13.04
CA MET A 340 -13.35 -8.53 -12.43
C MET A 340 -13.10 -8.13 -10.96
N VAL A 341 -12.22 -8.84 -10.24
CA VAL A 341 -11.97 -8.58 -8.81
C VAL A 341 -11.54 -7.13 -8.53
N PRO A 342 -10.57 -6.52 -9.22
CA PRO A 342 -10.16 -5.14 -8.93
C PRO A 342 -11.28 -4.10 -9.14
N LEU A 343 -12.29 -4.39 -9.98
CA LEU A 343 -13.45 -3.50 -10.16
C LEU A 343 -14.39 -3.57 -8.96
N ILE A 344 -14.51 -4.74 -8.34
CA ILE A 344 -15.32 -4.94 -7.14
C ILE A 344 -14.59 -4.44 -5.90
N GLU A 345 -13.25 -4.59 -5.88
CA GLU A 345 -12.34 -4.02 -4.89
C GLU A 345 -11.92 -2.56 -5.19
N ILE A 346 -12.62 -1.86 -6.10
CA ILE A 346 -12.17 -0.53 -6.57
C ILE A 346 -11.96 0.46 -5.42
N LEU A 347 -12.75 0.35 -4.34
CA LEU A 347 -12.67 1.26 -3.19
C LEU A 347 -11.58 0.88 -2.18
N ASN A 348 -10.93 -0.29 -2.29
CA ASN A 348 -10.00 -0.84 -1.29
C ASN A 348 -8.88 0.14 -0.89
N ALA A 349 -8.32 0.89 -1.84
CA ALA A 349 -7.26 1.87 -1.56
C ALA A 349 -7.72 3.02 -0.63
N THR A 350 -9.03 3.24 -0.47
CA THR A 350 -9.60 4.22 0.48
C THR A 350 -9.42 3.77 1.93
N THR A 351 -9.21 2.47 2.21
CA THR A 351 -9.14 1.97 3.59
C THR A 351 -8.00 2.63 4.37
N PHE A 352 -6.80 2.68 3.81
CA PHE A 352 -5.63 3.23 4.50
C PHE A 352 -5.67 4.75 4.59
N THR A 353 -6.19 5.44 3.57
CA THR A 353 -6.32 6.91 3.59
C THR A 353 -7.33 7.36 4.63
N SER A 354 -8.48 6.67 4.72
CA SER A 354 -9.51 6.96 5.73
C SER A 354 -9.04 6.65 7.15
N LEU A 355 -8.31 5.55 7.37
CA LEU A 355 -7.73 5.23 8.68
C LEU A 355 -6.71 6.27 9.15
N ARG A 356 -5.81 6.72 8.27
CA ARG A 356 -4.85 7.79 8.60
C ARG A 356 -5.55 9.13 8.84
N SER A 357 -6.54 9.49 8.02
CA SER A 357 -7.38 10.68 8.23
C SER A 357 -8.07 10.64 9.61
N MET A 358 -8.70 9.52 9.95
CA MET A 358 -9.40 9.37 11.22
C MET A 358 -8.44 9.51 12.42
N ALA A 359 -7.26 8.88 12.37
CA ALA A 359 -6.27 9.03 13.43
C ALA A 359 -5.70 10.44 13.54
N SER A 360 -5.46 11.11 12.41
CA SER A 360 -4.98 12.51 12.40
C SER A 360 -5.93 13.47 13.12
N LYS A 361 -7.24 13.22 13.04
CA LYS A 361 -8.26 14.06 13.68
C LYS A 361 -8.43 13.79 15.17
N LEU A 362 -7.90 12.66 15.68
CA LEU A 362 -7.98 12.28 17.09
C LEU A 362 -6.83 12.83 17.94
N VAL A 363 -5.82 13.42 17.31
CA VAL A 363 -4.56 13.84 17.94
C VAL A 363 -4.28 15.30 17.61
N PRO A 364 -3.80 16.12 18.56
CA PRO A 364 -3.37 17.49 18.27
C PRO A 364 -2.26 17.53 17.22
N SER A 365 -2.17 18.63 16.46
CA SER A 365 -1.17 18.81 15.40
C SER A 365 0.28 18.59 15.85
N GLU A 366 0.59 18.90 17.11
CA GLU A 366 1.91 18.73 17.72
C GLU A 366 2.31 17.25 17.93
N GLU A 367 1.33 16.36 18.07
CA GLU A 367 1.54 14.93 18.34
C GLU A 367 1.36 14.06 17.06
N MET A 368 1.11 14.70 15.91
CA MET A 368 0.87 14.04 14.62
C MET A 368 2.02 13.15 14.15
N GLY A 369 3.26 13.60 14.34
CA GLY A 369 4.45 12.82 14.03
C GLY A 369 4.49 11.50 14.82
N LYS A 370 4.17 11.57 16.11
CA LYS A 370 4.13 10.39 17.01
C LYS A 370 3.02 9.42 16.62
N MET A 371 1.86 9.94 16.23
CA MET A 371 0.74 9.12 15.75
C MET A 371 1.10 8.37 14.45
N ASN A 372 1.73 9.03 13.49
CA ASN A 372 2.17 8.39 12.25
C ASN A 372 3.22 7.28 12.52
N SER A 373 4.15 7.51 13.44
CA SER A 373 5.11 6.48 13.85
C SER A 373 4.43 5.26 14.49
N LEU A 374 3.40 5.47 15.33
CA LEU A 374 2.61 4.38 15.90
C LEU A 374 1.87 3.59 14.81
N PHE A 375 1.32 4.26 13.80
CA PHE A 375 0.69 3.60 12.65
C PHE A 375 1.66 2.67 11.92
N SER A 376 2.82 3.19 11.55
CA SER A 376 3.84 2.39 10.86
C SER A 376 4.35 1.23 11.71
N LEU A 377 4.48 1.41 13.03
CA LEU A 377 4.83 0.32 13.95
C LEU A 377 3.77 -0.78 13.93
N VAL A 378 2.49 -0.42 13.99
CA VAL A 378 1.37 -1.37 13.96
C VAL A 378 1.28 -2.09 12.61
N GLU A 379 1.43 -1.37 11.49
CA GLU A 379 1.49 -1.96 10.14
C GLU A 379 2.63 -2.98 10.04
N THR A 380 3.79 -2.64 10.58
CA THR A 380 4.99 -3.49 10.52
C THR A 380 4.86 -4.73 11.40
N LEU A 381 4.32 -4.59 12.62
CA LEU A 381 4.02 -5.72 13.49
C LEU A 381 2.95 -6.63 12.89
N ALA A 382 1.94 -6.06 12.22
CA ALA A 382 0.94 -6.83 11.51
C ALA A 382 1.58 -7.64 10.37
N ALA A 383 2.40 -7.02 9.50
CA ALA A 383 3.12 -7.75 8.45
C ALA A 383 4.00 -8.88 9.03
N LEU A 384 4.75 -8.59 10.10
CA LEU A 384 5.59 -9.59 10.76
C LEU A 384 4.82 -10.83 11.25
N MET A 385 3.57 -10.66 11.67
CA MET A 385 2.71 -11.78 12.09
C MET A 385 2.01 -12.46 10.90
N PHE A 386 1.45 -11.68 9.97
CA PHE A 386 0.58 -12.19 8.93
C PHE A 386 1.35 -12.79 7.75
N ASP A 387 2.51 -12.25 7.35
CA ASP A 387 3.31 -12.75 6.23
C ASP A 387 3.75 -14.22 6.41
N PRO A 388 4.37 -14.62 7.54
CA PRO A 388 4.70 -16.02 7.77
C PRO A 388 3.46 -16.91 7.92
N THR A 389 2.38 -16.37 8.50
CA THR A 389 1.11 -17.08 8.68
C THR A 389 0.47 -17.42 7.33
N TYR A 390 0.40 -16.45 6.41
CA TYR A 390 -0.15 -16.64 5.07
C TYR A 390 0.70 -17.60 4.25
N SER A 391 2.02 -17.48 4.32
CA SER A 391 2.96 -18.38 3.64
C SER A 391 2.83 -19.81 4.15
N LYS A 392 2.71 -20.00 5.47
CA LYS A 392 2.52 -21.33 6.06
C LYS A 392 1.14 -21.91 5.75
N LEU A 393 0.09 -21.08 5.87
CA LEU A 393 -1.28 -21.46 5.54
C LEU A 393 -1.36 -21.93 4.08
N TYR A 394 -0.76 -21.19 3.16
CA TYR A 394 -0.72 -21.56 1.75
C TYR A 394 0.04 -22.89 1.53
N SER A 395 1.22 -23.06 2.14
CA SER A 395 1.99 -24.31 2.03
C SER A 395 1.21 -25.56 2.48
N ASN A 396 0.34 -25.42 3.48
CA ASN A 396 -0.46 -26.51 4.02
C ASN A 396 -1.76 -26.72 3.25
N THR A 397 -2.29 -25.70 2.58
CA THR A 397 -3.63 -25.74 1.95
C THR A 397 -3.59 -25.86 0.43
N ILE A 398 -2.46 -25.58 -0.23
CA ILE A 398 -2.34 -25.56 -1.70
C ILE A 398 -2.86 -26.84 -2.38
N THR A 399 -2.57 -28.02 -1.81
CA THR A 399 -2.98 -29.32 -2.38
C THR A 399 -4.45 -29.67 -2.11
N VAL A 400 -5.06 -29.09 -1.06
CA VAL A 400 -6.46 -29.35 -0.66
C VAL A 400 -7.39 -28.30 -1.27
N TYR A 401 -7.15 -27.03 -0.93
CA TYR A 401 -7.89 -25.89 -1.44
C TYR A 401 -7.01 -24.63 -1.42
N SER A 402 -6.44 -24.29 -2.58
CA SER A 402 -5.54 -23.14 -2.73
C SER A 402 -6.20 -21.77 -2.45
N GLY A 403 -7.54 -21.69 -2.49
CA GLY A 403 -8.30 -20.48 -2.18
C GLY A 403 -8.51 -20.23 -0.67
N ALA A 404 -8.08 -21.16 0.20
CA ALA A 404 -8.29 -21.08 1.65
C ALA A 404 -7.70 -19.80 2.27
N VAL A 405 -6.59 -19.30 1.72
CA VAL A 405 -5.90 -18.09 2.17
C VAL A 405 -6.80 -16.85 2.08
N TYR A 406 -7.60 -16.73 1.02
CA TYR A 406 -8.50 -15.59 0.82
C TYR A 406 -9.78 -15.71 1.66
N VAL A 407 -10.25 -16.93 1.91
CA VAL A 407 -11.34 -17.18 2.88
C VAL A 407 -10.89 -16.79 4.29
N PHE A 408 -9.66 -17.15 4.66
CA PHE A 408 -9.05 -16.74 5.93
C PHE A 408 -8.93 -15.21 6.03
N SER A 409 -8.54 -14.52 4.95
CA SER A 409 -8.51 -13.06 4.90
C SER A 409 -9.89 -12.43 5.12
N ALA A 410 -10.92 -12.94 4.42
CA ALA A 410 -12.29 -12.49 4.60
C ALA A 410 -12.77 -12.68 6.04
N PHE A 411 -12.43 -13.80 6.68
CA PHE A 411 -12.77 -14.05 8.09
C PHE A 411 -12.04 -13.12 9.06
N MET A 412 -10.73 -12.94 8.86
CA MET A 412 -9.89 -12.09 9.72
C MET A 412 -10.28 -10.62 9.65
N THR A 413 -10.90 -10.17 8.56
CA THR A 413 -11.35 -8.78 8.38
C THR A 413 -12.74 -8.50 8.97
N LEU A 414 -13.53 -9.51 9.33
CA LEU A 414 -14.86 -9.33 9.96
C LEU A 414 -14.85 -8.57 11.30
N PRO A 415 -13.89 -8.79 12.23
CA PRO A 415 -13.80 -8.00 13.46
C PRO A 415 -13.58 -6.50 13.20
N ALA A 416 -12.88 -6.12 12.13
CA ALA A 416 -12.72 -4.72 11.77
C ALA A 416 -14.06 -4.08 11.37
N ILE A 417 -14.92 -4.84 10.66
CA ILE A 417 -16.28 -4.41 10.30
C ILE A 417 -17.13 -4.20 11.56
N SER A 418 -17.13 -5.16 12.49
CA SER A 418 -17.95 -5.05 13.72
C SER A 418 -17.52 -3.86 14.58
N ILE A 419 -16.22 -3.61 14.66
CA ILE A 419 -15.64 -2.46 15.35
C ILE A 419 -16.06 -1.13 14.71
N LEU A 420 -15.97 -1.01 13.39
CA LEU A 420 -16.33 0.22 12.69
C LEU A 420 -17.84 0.47 12.73
N ILE A 421 -18.65 -0.58 12.63
CA ILE A 421 -20.10 -0.50 12.81
C ILE A 421 -20.42 -0.02 14.23
N GLY A 422 -19.78 -0.60 15.26
CA GLY A 422 -19.92 -0.15 16.64
C GLY A 422 -19.51 1.31 16.83
N ALA A 423 -18.42 1.74 16.19
CA ALA A 423 -18.01 3.15 16.18
C ALA A 423 -19.08 4.03 15.51
N VAL A 424 -19.57 3.65 14.32
CA VAL A 424 -20.63 4.37 13.61
C VAL A 424 -21.90 4.45 14.44
N TYR A 425 -22.32 3.39 15.12
CA TYR A 425 -23.50 3.43 16.00
C TYR A 425 -23.33 4.36 17.19
N VAL A 426 -22.17 4.31 17.87
CA VAL A 426 -21.84 5.21 18.98
C VAL A 426 -21.77 6.67 18.51
N PHE A 427 -21.23 6.94 17.32
CA PHE A 427 -21.23 8.27 16.72
C PHE A 427 -22.63 8.71 16.25
N SER A 428 -23.43 7.79 15.72
CA SER A 428 -24.80 8.06 15.27
C SER A 428 -25.73 8.36 16.45
N ALA A 429 -25.52 7.72 17.62
CA ALA A 429 -26.28 8.03 18.83
C ALA A 429 -26.05 9.48 19.32
N PHE A 430 -24.97 10.13 18.88
CA PHE A 430 -24.68 11.54 19.17
C PHE A 430 -25.10 12.50 18.03
N MET A 431 -25.42 11.99 16.83
CA MET A 431 -25.51 12.80 15.61
C MET A 431 -26.68 12.47 14.65
N THR A 432 -27.56 11.51 14.98
CA THR A 432 -28.75 11.21 14.15
C THR A 432 -29.89 12.20 14.33
N LEU A 433 -29.93 12.97 15.42
CA LEU A 433 -30.93 14.02 15.59
C LEU A 433 -30.66 15.27 14.72
N PRO A 434 -29.41 15.74 14.52
CA PRO A 434 -29.13 16.90 13.67
C PRO A 434 -28.91 16.57 12.18
N ALA A 435 -28.28 15.45 11.83
CA ALA A 435 -27.88 15.20 10.43
C ALA A 435 -29.07 14.85 9.52
N ILE A 436 -30.04 14.08 10.03
CA ILE A 436 -31.27 13.74 9.30
C ILE A 436 -32.15 14.99 9.17
N SER A 437 -32.22 15.84 10.20
CA SER A 437 -32.96 17.11 10.15
C SER A 437 -32.30 18.14 9.22
N ILE A 438 -30.97 18.20 9.13
CA ILE A 438 -30.24 19.04 8.17
C ILE A 438 -30.43 18.54 6.73
N LEU A 439 -30.39 17.23 6.48
CA LEU A 439 -30.67 16.66 5.15
C LEU A 439 -32.12 16.91 4.72
N ILE A 440 -33.09 16.76 5.63
CA ILE A 440 -34.50 17.10 5.37
C ILE A 440 -34.67 18.60 5.14
N TRP A 441 -33.98 19.46 5.91
CA TRP A 441 -34.00 20.91 5.74
C TRP A 441 -33.41 21.34 4.40
N PHE A 442 -32.26 20.79 3.99
CA PHE A 442 -31.68 21.04 2.66
C PHE A 442 -32.60 20.56 1.53
N PHE A 443 -33.22 19.38 1.67
CA PHE A 443 -34.16 18.88 0.67
C PHE A 443 -35.43 19.76 0.58
N ALA A 444 -35.91 20.28 1.71
CA ALA A 444 -37.04 21.20 1.77
C ALA A 444 -36.71 22.57 1.19
N GLN A 445 -35.51 23.10 1.48
CA GLN A 445 -35.03 24.39 0.96
C GLN A 445 -34.84 24.34 -0.56
N HIS A 446 -34.22 23.27 -1.08
CA HIS A 446 -34.07 23.10 -2.51
C HIS A 446 -35.42 22.97 -3.24
N ARG A 447 -36.42 22.33 -2.61
CA ARG A 447 -37.78 22.24 -3.17
C ARG A 447 -38.49 23.60 -3.18
N LYS A 448 -38.28 24.45 -2.17
CA LYS A 448 -38.81 25.82 -2.14
C LYS A 448 -38.19 26.71 -3.23
N GLU A 449 -36.87 26.65 -3.40
CA GLU A 449 -36.19 27.41 -4.48
C GLU A 449 -36.65 26.98 -5.88
N LEU A 450 -36.89 25.68 -6.10
CA LEU A 450 -37.46 25.18 -7.35
C LEU A 450 -38.90 25.67 -7.56
N ALA A 451 -39.71 25.74 -6.50
CA ALA A 451 -41.07 26.26 -6.57
C ALA A 451 -41.12 27.78 -6.85
N GLU A 452 -40.24 28.56 -6.20
CA GLU A 452 -40.12 30.01 -6.45
C GLU A 452 -39.62 30.32 -7.85
N LYS A 453 -38.64 29.55 -8.36
CA LYS A 453 -38.20 29.68 -9.76
C LYS A 453 -39.32 29.33 -10.74
N ARG A 454 -40.16 28.35 -10.43
CA ARG A 454 -41.31 27.98 -11.27
C ARG A 454 -42.42 29.03 -11.25
N ASN A 455 -42.67 29.67 -10.11
CA ASN A 455 -43.63 30.78 -10.02
C ASN A 455 -43.11 32.04 -10.72
N LYS A 456 -41.84 32.42 -10.51
CA LYS A 456 -41.22 33.53 -11.25
C LYS A 456 -41.20 33.31 -12.76
N SER A 457 -41.01 32.08 -13.23
CA SER A 457 -41.09 31.77 -14.65
C SER A 457 -42.50 31.97 -15.23
N LYS A 458 -43.55 31.65 -14.45
CA LYS A 458 -44.95 31.86 -14.85
C LYS A 458 -45.36 33.34 -14.82
N ASP A 459 -44.84 34.09 -13.85
CA ASP A 459 -45.06 35.54 -13.74
C ASP A 459 -44.35 36.28 -14.88
N VAL A 460 -43.18 35.79 -15.33
CA VAL A 460 -42.48 36.36 -16.50
C VAL A 460 -43.22 36.04 -17.80
N GLU A 461 -43.74 34.82 -17.99
CA GLU A 461 -44.54 34.48 -19.18
C GLU A 461 -45.85 35.30 -19.26
N THR A 462 -46.51 35.56 -18.13
CA THR A 462 -47.72 36.41 -18.10
C THR A 462 -47.42 37.89 -18.34
N VAL A 463 -46.24 38.39 -17.97
CA VAL A 463 -45.82 39.77 -18.27
C VAL A 463 -45.53 39.96 -19.76
N TYR A 464 -45.00 38.96 -20.46
CA TYR A 464 -44.77 39.05 -21.91
C TYR A 464 -46.06 38.98 -22.75
N GLU A 465 -47.15 38.39 -22.24
CA GLU A 465 -48.47 38.45 -22.92
C GLU A 465 -49.18 39.81 -22.78
N ILE A 466 -48.75 40.68 -21.85
CA ILE A 466 -49.45 41.95 -21.54
C ILE A 466 -48.75 43.18 -22.16
N VAL A 467 -47.56 43.03 -22.74
CA VAL A 467 -46.86 44.16 -23.38
C VAL A 467 -47.22 44.21 -24.87
N PRO A 468 -47.97 45.22 -25.36
CA PRO A 468 -48.21 45.36 -26.79
C PRO A 468 -46.90 45.72 -27.49
N THR A 469 -46.55 44.95 -28.52
CA THR A 469 -45.41 45.19 -29.39
C THR A 469 -45.49 46.58 -30.02
N LYS A 470 -44.52 47.44 -29.69
CA LYS A 470 -44.26 48.72 -30.37
C LYS A 470 -43.74 48.45 -31.79
N ASP A 471 -44.64 48.12 -32.71
CA ASP A 471 -44.39 48.15 -34.17
C ASP A 471 -45.60 48.73 -34.95
N GLU A 472 -46.47 49.49 -34.28
CA GLU A 472 -47.63 50.18 -34.91
C GLU A 472 -47.68 51.70 -34.66
N LYS A 473 -46.55 52.35 -34.34
CA LYS A 473 -46.51 53.83 -34.25
C LYS A 473 -45.35 54.46 -34.99
N GLU A 474 -45.14 54.05 -36.24
CA GLU A 474 -44.39 54.86 -37.21
C GLU A 474 -44.72 54.51 -38.67
N LYS A 475 -46.01 54.32 -38.98
CA LYS A 475 -46.53 54.45 -40.35
C LYS A 475 -47.94 55.05 -40.26
N GLU A 476 -48.17 56.06 -41.09
CA GLU A 476 -49.37 56.93 -41.17
C GLU A 476 -49.38 58.03 -40.07
N GLY A 477 -49.22 59.32 -40.33
CA GLY A 477 -49.34 60.07 -41.57
C GLY A 477 -50.38 61.18 -41.39
N ILE A 478 -49.90 62.43 -41.50
CA ILE A 478 -50.63 63.69 -41.76
C ILE A 478 -51.23 64.41 -40.54
#